data_AF-A0A1M4EK07-F1
#
_entry.id   AF-A0A1M4EK07-F1
#
_cell.length_a   1.000
_cell.length_b   1.000
_cell.length_c   1.000
_cell.angle_alpha   90.00
_cell.angle_beta   90.00
_cell.angle_gamma   90.00
#
_symmetry.space_group_name_H-M   'P 1'
#
loop_
_entity.id
_entity.type
_entity.pdbx_description
1 polymer ?
#
loop_
_entity_poly.entity_id
_entity_poly.type
_entity_poly.pdbx_seq_one_letter_code
_entity_poly.pdbx_strand_id
1 'polypeptide(L)'
;MDQRQAAVSHALVRAYGPARLGPGVPAAPGMIRLTRPDSTGDALPAWPDGVTPSLLEEHQVAPVAVERSGETRRVLAAVLKCCWTDLSVDPWPGDPAPVELVLDTYRELIGRTDDLMRNWARGALRRLHDSAWIVLDDGVVLLGPRCALWPVEAHAQLQELVRRLPEPERAALTVVGDADIVAAARAGGGRAASGPDPEAVGSPVPEAVELAGVGGRVEGGAAEFDDLLGGYDERRRAELVAAFMAVEHAAEPVQEVRFAALRDPALRHTLGEMLARRGRTLIQHRDRWTSGYDDGVAATIGALDAAGTADPVRGPLGVGERAVLTLVLVHSVAIPRAEGLLPEDSWLSPHPTPVEELRRHTQLPIGELESALRTLRHAGLLAQVKAGEEAGGYVPGPQFHRLTPATRRRLQEELILAAGPNTPLAAAVVARRSAR
;
A
#
# COMPACT_ATOMS: atom_id res chain seq x y z
N MET A 1 -8.87 -5.10 -23.17
CA MET A 1 -8.33 -5.87 -22.03
C MET A 1 -9.49 -6.62 -21.40
N ASP A 2 -9.29 -7.89 -21.02
CA ASP A 2 -10.34 -8.68 -20.34
C ASP A 2 -10.64 -8.10 -18.95
N GLN A 3 -11.90 -8.17 -18.50
CA GLN A 3 -12.33 -7.72 -17.18
C GLN A 3 -11.57 -8.44 -16.06
N ARG A 4 -11.26 -9.74 -16.24
CA ARG A 4 -10.46 -10.49 -15.27
C ARG A 4 -9.03 -9.96 -15.17
N GLN A 5 -8.43 -9.57 -16.29
CA GLN A 5 -7.09 -8.98 -16.30
C GLN A 5 -7.09 -7.59 -15.63
N ALA A 6 -8.13 -6.77 -15.87
CA ALA A 6 -8.32 -5.51 -15.16
C ALA A 6 -8.43 -5.71 -13.64
N ALA A 7 -9.23 -6.68 -13.22
CA ALA A 7 -9.42 -7.05 -11.83
C ALA A 7 -8.10 -7.49 -11.16
N VAL A 8 -7.29 -8.29 -11.85
CA VAL A 8 -5.95 -8.67 -11.39
C VAL A 8 -5.04 -7.45 -11.27
N SER A 9 -5.04 -6.54 -12.25
CA SER A 9 -4.27 -5.29 -12.17
C SER A 9 -4.68 -4.44 -10.96
N HIS A 10 -5.98 -4.25 -10.72
CA HIS A 10 -6.47 -3.52 -9.54
C HIS A 10 -6.05 -4.17 -8.23
N ALA A 11 -6.17 -5.50 -8.15
CA ALA A 11 -5.77 -6.24 -6.98
C ALA A 11 -4.26 -6.15 -6.69
N LEU A 12 -3.42 -6.23 -7.73
CA LEU A 12 -1.98 -6.02 -7.62
C LEU A 12 -1.66 -4.60 -7.15
N VAL A 13 -2.30 -3.58 -7.73
CA VAL A 13 -2.03 -2.19 -7.35
C VAL A 13 -2.42 -1.90 -5.91
N ARG A 14 -3.54 -2.50 -5.47
CA ARG A 14 -4.00 -2.41 -4.10
C ARG A 14 -3.06 -3.12 -3.12
N ALA A 15 -2.53 -4.28 -3.50
CA ALA A 15 -1.65 -5.08 -2.65
C ALA A 15 -0.24 -4.50 -2.56
N TYR A 16 0.31 -3.99 -3.67
CA TYR A 16 1.74 -3.71 -3.81
C TYR A 16 2.07 -2.26 -4.21
N GLY A 17 1.06 -1.38 -4.28
CA GLY A 17 1.24 0.01 -4.69
C GLY A 17 1.06 0.22 -6.20
N PRO A 18 1.32 1.43 -6.74
CA PRO A 18 1.07 1.78 -8.16
C PRO A 18 1.59 0.71 -9.14
N ALA A 19 1.03 0.54 -10.34
CA ALA A 19 1.61 -0.39 -11.35
C ALA A 19 2.61 0.36 -12.24
N ARG A 20 3.80 -0.18 -12.51
CA ARG A 20 4.69 0.41 -13.52
C ARG A 20 4.13 0.13 -14.91
N LEU A 21 4.11 1.14 -15.77
CA LEU A 21 3.69 1.04 -17.17
C LEU A 21 4.87 1.40 -18.08
N GLY A 22 5.09 0.58 -19.10
CA GLY A 22 6.04 0.90 -20.17
C GLY A 22 5.58 2.08 -21.05
N PRO A 23 6.46 2.58 -21.93
CA PRO A 23 6.12 3.66 -22.84
C PRO A 23 4.87 3.33 -23.68
N GLY A 24 3.88 4.23 -23.66
CA GLY A 24 2.64 4.08 -24.43
C GLY A 24 1.69 2.97 -23.96
N VAL A 25 2.03 2.22 -22.90
CA VAL A 25 1.13 1.20 -22.35
C VAL A 25 -0.02 1.90 -21.62
N PRO A 26 -1.29 1.66 -22.01
CA PRO A 26 -2.44 2.28 -21.36
C PRO A 26 -2.66 1.68 -19.97
N ALA A 27 -3.20 2.49 -19.05
CA ALA A 27 -3.66 1.98 -17.77
C ALA A 27 -4.92 1.12 -17.93
N ALA A 28 -5.14 0.21 -16.97
CA ALA A 28 -6.37 -0.56 -16.89
C ALA A 28 -7.60 0.37 -16.74
N PRO A 29 -8.80 -0.01 -17.22
CA PRO A 29 -10.03 0.71 -16.92
C PRO A 29 -10.18 0.98 -15.42
N GLY A 30 -10.59 2.20 -15.06
CA GLY A 30 -10.67 2.63 -13.66
C GLY A 30 -9.35 2.97 -12.98
N MET A 31 -8.25 3.01 -13.74
CA MET A 31 -6.97 3.54 -13.28
C MET A 31 -6.60 4.84 -14.00
N ILE A 32 -5.91 5.71 -13.28
CA ILE A 32 -5.26 6.93 -13.78
C ILE A 32 -3.84 6.56 -14.21
N ARG A 33 -3.44 7.01 -15.40
CA ARG A 33 -2.06 6.89 -15.88
C ARG A 33 -1.30 8.17 -15.57
N LEU A 34 -0.23 8.04 -14.80
CA LEU A 34 0.73 9.10 -14.56
C LEU A 34 1.90 8.92 -15.51
N THR A 35 2.06 9.82 -16.46
CA THR A 35 3.13 9.74 -17.47
C THR A 35 4.33 10.56 -17.02
N ARG A 36 5.51 9.97 -17.09
CA ARG A 36 6.80 10.61 -16.88
C ARG A 36 7.35 11.23 -18.18
N PRO A 37 8.35 12.12 -18.12
CA PRO A 37 8.98 12.69 -19.32
C PRO A 37 9.54 11.65 -20.31
N ASP A 38 9.98 10.49 -19.82
CA ASP A 38 10.48 9.37 -20.64
C ASP A 38 9.36 8.50 -21.26
N SER A 39 8.10 8.96 -21.18
CA SER A 39 6.88 8.26 -21.62
C SER A 39 6.51 7.00 -20.83
N THR A 40 7.34 6.53 -19.89
CA THR A 40 6.94 5.51 -18.93
C THR A 40 5.90 6.08 -17.97
N GLY A 41 5.28 5.23 -17.16
CA GLY A 41 4.30 5.74 -16.20
C GLY A 41 4.01 4.86 -15.01
N ASP A 42 3.15 5.38 -14.13
CA ASP A 42 2.51 4.62 -13.07
C ASP A 42 1.00 4.59 -13.28
N ALA A 43 0.39 3.44 -13.04
CA ALA A 43 -1.06 3.28 -12.97
C ALA A 43 -1.52 3.27 -11.51
N LEU A 44 -2.54 4.05 -11.20
CA LEU A 44 -3.15 4.14 -9.88
C LEU A 44 -4.66 3.95 -9.97
N PRO A 45 -5.32 3.33 -9.00
CA PRO A 45 -6.77 3.26 -8.98
C PRO A 45 -7.34 4.68 -8.91
N ALA A 46 -8.25 5.01 -9.82
CA ALA A 46 -9.11 6.17 -9.67
C ALA A 46 -10.06 5.92 -8.50
N TRP A 47 -10.36 6.98 -7.74
CA TRP A 47 -11.44 6.92 -6.76
C TRP A 47 -12.80 6.92 -7.48
N PRO A 48 -13.77 6.11 -7.01
CA PRO A 48 -15.12 6.14 -7.58
C PRO A 48 -15.73 7.53 -7.41
N ASP A 49 -16.32 8.09 -8.46
CA ASP A 49 -17.00 9.40 -8.43
C ASP A 49 -16.16 10.55 -7.87
N GLY A 50 -14.83 10.46 -7.96
CA GLY A 50 -13.91 11.49 -7.46
C GLY A 50 -13.88 11.64 -5.94
N VAL A 51 -14.52 10.72 -5.18
CA VAL A 51 -14.49 10.79 -3.71
C VAL A 51 -13.08 10.60 -3.18
N THR A 52 -12.83 11.05 -1.96
CA THR A 52 -11.53 10.84 -1.30
C THR A 52 -11.71 10.07 0.00
N PRO A 53 -10.61 9.64 0.66
CA PRO A 53 -10.69 9.05 2.00
C PRO A 53 -11.39 9.92 3.06
N SER A 54 -11.59 11.23 2.83
CA SER A 54 -12.38 12.10 3.73
C SER A 54 -13.80 11.60 3.96
N LEU A 55 -14.38 10.89 2.98
CA LEU A 55 -15.71 10.30 3.09
C LEU A 55 -15.81 9.30 4.25
N LEU A 56 -14.72 8.61 4.59
CA LEU A 56 -14.69 7.71 5.74
C LEU A 56 -14.84 8.49 7.06
N GLU A 57 -14.27 9.70 7.16
CA GLU A 57 -14.38 10.56 8.34
C GLU A 57 -15.81 11.08 8.50
N GLU A 58 -16.45 11.50 7.40
CA GLU A 58 -17.86 11.92 7.37
C GLU A 58 -18.79 10.80 7.88
N HIS A 59 -18.49 9.57 7.50
CA HIS A 59 -19.21 8.39 7.96
C HIS A 59 -18.67 7.80 9.28
N GLN A 60 -17.72 8.44 9.96
CA GLN A 60 -17.12 7.94 11.21
C GLN A 60 -16.71 6.46 11.11
N VAL A 61 -16.05 6.13 10.01
CA VAL A 61 -15.46 4.82 9.75
C VAL A 61 -13.96 4.94 9.96
N ALA A 62 -13.43 4.16 10.90
CA ALA A 62 -11.99 4.14 11.14
C ALA A 62 -11.28 3.48 9.95
N PRO A 63 -10.41 4.20 9.23
CA PRO A 63 -9.59 3.59 8.20
C PRO A 63 -8.55 2.65 8.84
N VAL A 64 -7.91 1.81 8.03
CA VAL A 64 -6.74 1.02 8.47
C VAL A 64 -5.72 1.96 9.11
N ALA A 65 -5.35 1.67 10.36
CA ALA A 65 -4.49 2.54 11.14
C ALA A 65 -3.09 2.63 10.50
N VAL A 66 -2.66 3.86 10.23
CA VAL A 66 -1.27 4.15 9.87
C VAL A 66 -0.49 4.43 11.15
N GLU A 67 0.58 3.69 11.38
CA GLU A 67 1.45 3.90 12.53
C GLU A 67 1.95 5.35 12.57
N ARG A 68 1.67 6.05 13.68
CA ARG A 68 2.09 7.44 13.90
C ARG A 68 1.67 8.35 12.76
N SER A 69 0.37 8.31 12.43
CA SER A 69 -0.20 9.07 11.33
C SER A 69 0.04 10.57 11.44
N GLY A 70 0.11 11.13 12.67
CA GLY A 70 0.38 12.54 12.90
C GLY A 70 1.81 12.96 12.54
N GLU A 71 2.81 12.17 12.96
CA GLU A 71 4.21 12.42 12.63
C GLU A 71 4.47 12.17 11.15
N THR A 72 3.92 11.08 10.60
CA THR A 72 4.08 10.73 9.18
C THR A 72 3.47 11.80 8.27
N ARG A 73 2.31 12.36 8.64
CA ARG A 73 1.71 13.52 7.93
C ARG A 73 2.59 14.78 8.00
N ARG A 74 3.20 15.06 9.16
CA ARG A 74 4.13 16.20 9.30
C ARG A 74 5.39 16.03 8.46
N VAL A 75 5.93 14.82 8.36
CA VAL A 75 7.06 14.52 7.46
C VAL A 75 6.64 14.68 6.00
N LEU A 76 5.46 14.21 5.60
CA LEU A 76 4.94 14.43 4.24
C LEU A 76 4.75 15.93 3.94
N ALA A 77 4.28 16.73 4.91
CA ALA A 77 4.17 18.18 4.76
C ALA A 77 5.55 18.84 4.55
N ALA A 78 6.58 18.40 5.28
CA ALA A 78 7.96 18.87 5.07
C ALA A 78 8.50 18.48 3.68
N VAL A 79 8.21 17.27 3.20
CA VAL A 79 8.55 16.86 1.82
C VAL A 79 7.83 17.74 0.81
N LEU A 80 6.52 17.97 0.98
CA LEU A 80 5.72 18.83 0.12
C LEU A 80 6.31 20.24 0.05
N LYS A 81 6.72 20.83 1.18
CA LYS A 81 7.39 22.15 1.23
C LYS A 81 8.70 22.17 0.46
N CYS A 82 9.50 21.11 0.56
CA CYS A 82 10.81 21.06 -0.09
C CYS A 82 10.69 20.80 -1.60
N CYS A 83 9.72 20.00 -2.03
CA CYS A 83 9.55 19.58 -3.42
C CYS A 83 8.61 20.48 -4.23
N TRP A 84 7.58 21.10 -3.64
CA TRP A 84 6.62 21.94 -4.37
C TRP A 84 7.04 23.41 -4.30
N THR A 85 8.01 23.77 -5.15
CA THR A 85 8.67 25.08 -5.12
C THR A 85 7.87 26.16 -5.86
N ASP A 86 7.22 25.78 -6.97
CA ASP A 86 6.29 26.62 -7.72
C ASP A 86 4.85 26.21 -7.40
N LEU A 87 4.19 26.99 -6.56
CA LEU A 87 2.82 26.75 -6.14
C LEU A 87 1.79 26.97 -7.25
N SER A 88 2.18 27.52 -8.41
CA SER A 88 1.29 27.76 -9.54
C SER A 88 1.06 26.50 -10.39
N VAL A 89 1.92 25.49 -10.27
CA VAL A 89 1.82 24.22 -10.98
C VAL A 89 1.32 23.10 -10.08
N ASP A 90 0.99 21.95 -10.69
CA ASP A 90 0.63 20.75 -9.96
C ASP A 90 1.76 20.32 -9.00
N PRO A 91 1.45 19.90 -7.76
CA PRO A 91 2.47 19.48 -6.81
C PRO A 91 3.26 18.25 -7.27
N TRP A 92 2.69 17.37 -8.11
CA TRP A 92 3.37 16.16 -8.56
C TRP A 92 4.03 16.36 -9.95
N PRO A 93 5.27 15.89 -10.16
CA PRO A 93 6.16 15.22 -9.20
C PRO A 93 6.94 16.17 -8.28
N GLY A 94 6.85 17.49 -8.52
CA GLY A 94 7.65 18.51 -7.85
C GLY A 94 9.13 18.44 -8.21
N ASP A 95 9.92 19.29 -7.57
CA ASP A 95 11.38 19.30 -7.66
C ASP A 95 12.01 18.30 -6.68
N PRO A 96 13.15 17.67 -7.07
CA PRO A 96 13.90 16.82 -6.15
C PRO A 96 14.50 17.63 -5.00
N ALA A 97 14.41 17.11 -3.78
CA ALA A 97 15.00 17.71 -2.59
C ALA A 97 15.95 16.73 -1.87
N PRO A 98 17.06 17.19 -1.28
CA PRO A 98 17.88 16.36 -0.42
C PRO A 98 17.11 15.90 0.82
N VAL A 99 17.33 14.66 1.27
CA VAL A 99 16.73 14.11 2.49
C VAL A 99 17.07 14.97 3.70
N GLU A 100 18.31 15.48 3.80
CA GLU A 100 18.70 16.32 4.93
C GLU A 100 17.90 17.63 5.00
N LEU A 101 17.60 18.25 3.84
CA LEU A 101 16.77 19.46 3.78
C LEU A 101 15.36 19.20 4.34
N VAL A 102 14.78 18.04 4.03
CA VAL A 102 13.48 17.63 4.57
C VAL A 102 13.55 17.37 6.07
N LEU A 103 14.63 16.72 6.54
CA LEU A 103 14.81 16.46 7.97
C LEU A 103 14.96 17.76 8.77
N ASP A 104 15.68 18.75 8.23
CA ASP A 104 15.82 20.07 8.84
C ASP A 104 14.50 20.85 8.84
N THR A 105 13.78 20.86 7.72
CA THR A 105 12.45 21.49 7.62
C THR A 105 11.46 20.85 8.61
N TYR A 106 11.50 19.52 8.75
CA TYR A 106 10.69 18.80 9.74
C TYR A 106 11.08 19.18 11.17
N ARG A 107 12.38 19.27 11.47
CA ARG A 107 12.93 19.65 12.78
C ARG A 107 12.43 21.02 13.21
N GLU A 108 12.45 21.98 12.30
CA GLU A 108 11.92 23.32 12.52
C GLU A 108 10.40 23.31 12.73
N LEU A 109 9.66 22.56 11.90
CA LEU A 109 8.20 22.42 12.00
C LEU A 109 7.74 21.92 13.37
N ILE A 110 8.49 21.00 13.99
CA ILE A 110 8.14 20.45 15.31
C ILE A 110 8.78 21.20 16.48
N GLY A 111 9.71 22.13 16.22
CA GLY A 111 10.43 22.88 17.26
C GLY A 111 11.27 22.00 18.20
N ARG A 112 11.76 20.84 17.75
CA ARG A 112 12.53 19.88 18.57
C ARG A 112 13.79 19.44 17.85
N THR A 113 14.91 19.35 18.56
CA THR A 113 16.24 19.12 17.98
C THR A 113 16.89 17.78 18.36
N ASP A 114 16.15 16.85 18.97
CA ASP A 114 16.69 15.58 19.43
C ASP A 114 16.94 14.57 18.28
N ASP A 115 18.11 13.90 18.30
CA ASP A 115 18.51 12.87 17.30
C ASP A 115 17.50 11.73 17.18
N LEU A 116 16.78 11.46 18.26
CA LEU A 116 15.67 10.51 18.27
C LEU A 116 14.65 10.88 17.18
N MET A 117 14.20 12.14 17.11
CA MET A 117 13.21 12.63 16.14
C MET A 117 13.72 12.55 14.70
N ARG A 118 15.02 12.74 14.49
CA ARG A 118 15.65 12.55 13.18
C ARG A 118 15.55 11.10 12.71
N ASN A 119 15.85 10.14 13.58
CA ASN A 119 15.70 8.72 13.28
C ASN A 119 14.24 8.34 13.03
N TRP A 120 13.30 8.93 13.77
CA TRP A 120 11.87 8.77 13.53
C TRP A 120 11.45 9.27 12.14
N ALA A 121 11.90 10.47 11.76
CA ALA A 121 11.58 11.07 10.46
C ALA A 121 12.14 10.23 9.30
N ARG A 122 13.36 9.70 9.41
CA ARG A 122 13.89 8.71 8.45
C ARG A 122 13.01 7.47 8.34
N GLY A 123 12.51 6.97 9.48
CA GLY A 123 11.53 5.89 9.50
C GLY A 123 10.23 6.26 8.77
N ALA A 124 9.75 7.49 8.92
CA ALA A 124 8.56 7.99 8.24
C ALA A 124 8.76 8.15 6.73
N LEU A 125 9.92 8.64 6.28
CA LEU A 125 10.27 8.73 4.86
C LEU A 125 10.20 7.34 4.20
N ARG A 126 10.81 6.31 4.82
CA ARG A 126 10.70 4.94 4.31
C ARG A 126 9.24 4.47 4.20
N ARG A 127 8.42 4.70 5.23
CA ARG A 127 6.99 4.36 5.16
C ARG A 127 6.24 5.10 4.06
N LEU A 128 6.52 6.39 3.86
CA LEU A 128 5.92 7.18 2.78
C LEU A 128 6.36 6.69 1.41
N HIS A 129 7.61 6.24 1.29
CA HIS A 129 8.14 5.63 0.07
C HIS A 129 7.46 4.30 -0.23
N ASP A 130 7.39 3.40 0.75
CA ASP A 130 6.73 2.09 0.62
C ASP A 130 5.24 2.23 0.26
N SER A 131 4.61 3.34 0.67
CA SER A 131 3.22 3.66 0.37
C SER A 131 3.05 4.61 -0.82
N ALA A 132 4.10 4.87 -1.60
CA ALA A 132 4.11 5.67 -2.82
C ALA A 132 3.61 7.12 -2.68
N TRP A 133 3.67 7.68 -1.47
CA TRP A 133 3.47 9.12 -1.21
C TRP A 133 4.72 9.94 -1.56
N ILE A 134 5.89 9.31 -1.50
CA ILE A 134 7.16 9.90 -1.94
C ILE A 134 7.94 8.87 -2.77
N VAL A 135 8.89 9.34 -3.56
CA VAL A 135 9.97 8.52 -4.10
C VAL A 135 11.24 8.91 -3.34
N LEU A 136 11.92 7.93 -2.75
CA LEU A 136 13.17 8.11 -2.02
C LEU A 136 14.23 7.31 -2.76
N ASP A 137 15.26 7.99 -3.25
CA ASP A 137 16.37 7.36 -3.96
C ASP A 137 17.66 8.16 -3.75
N ASP A 138 18.78 7.45 -3.51
CA ASP A 138 20.12 8.02 -3.29
C ASP A 138 20.18 9.31 -2.43
N GLY A 139 19.46 9.32 -1.31
CA GLY A 139 19.43 10.48 -0.41
C GLY A 139 18.65 11.70 -0.94
N VAL A 140 17.91 11.54 -2.03
CA VAL A 140 17.01 12.51 -2.64
C VAL A 140 15.56 12.03 -2.48
N VAL A 141 14.64 12.99 -2.33
CA VAL A 141 13.21 12.75 -2.24
C VAL A 141 12.44 13.57 -3.27
N LEU A 142 11.40 12.94 -3.83
CA LEU A 142 10.43 13.52 -4.76
C LEU A 142 9.01 13.19 -4.28
N LEU A 143 8.00 13.94 -4.74
CA LEU A 143 6.61 13.59 -4.46
C LEU A 143 6.21 12.34 -5.26
N GLY A 144 5.54 11.43 -4.57
CA GLY A 144 5.21 10.12 -5.10
C GLY A 144 3.91 10.13 -5.91
N PRO A 145 3.66 9.05 -6.68
CA PRO A 145 2.46 8.89 -7.51
C PRO A 145 1.14 9.21 -6.79
N ARG A 146 1.02 8.90 -5.49
CA ARG A 146 -0.23 9.18 -4.75
C ARG A 146 -0.54 10.67 -4.58
N CYS A 147 0.46 11.55 -4.65
CA CYS A 147 0.24 13.00 -4.62
C CYS A 147 -0.52 13.50 -5.85
N ALA A 148 -0.37 12.84 -7.00
CA ALA A 148 -1.14 13.15 -8.21
C ALA A 148 -2.64 12.81 -8.10
N LEU A 149 -3.05 12.08 -7.06
CA LEU A 149 -4.46 11.78 -6.77
C LEU A 149 -5.13 12.85 -5.90
N TRP A 150 -4.42 13.91 -5.53
CA TRP A 150 -5.06 15.03 -4.85
C TRP A 150 -6.00 15.74 -5.81
N PRO A 151 -7.27 15.98 -5.40
CA PRO A 151 -8.21 16.69 -6.25
C PRO A 151 -7.75 18.14 -6.43
N VAL A 152 -7.97 18.69 -7.62
CA VAL A 152 -7.57 20.06 -7.97
C VAL A 152 -8.19 21.08 -7.02
N GLU A 153 -9.38 20.80 -6.52
CA GLU A 153 -10.11 21.61 -5.54
C GLU A 153 -9.38 21.71 -4.19
N ALA A 154 -8.55 20.73 -3.83
CA ALA A 154 -7.74 20.76 -2.62
C ALA A 154 -6.44 21.58 -2.78
N HIS A 155 -6.03 21.93 -4.01
CA HIS A 155 -4.75 22.59 -4.25
C HIS A 155 -4.64 23.93 -3.52
N ALA A 156 -5.70 24.74 -3.47
CA ALA A 156 -5.68 26.01 -2.74
C ALA A 156 -5.40 25.84 -1.25
N GLN A 157 -5.96 24.80 -0.62
CA GLN A 157 -5.72 24.48 0.79
C GLN A 157 -4.29 23.96 1.00
N LEU A 158 -3.78 23.15 0.08
CA LEU A 158 -2.40 22.65 0.12
C LEU A 158 -1.38 23.80 -0.06
N GLN A 159 -1.63 24.73 -0.98
CA GLN A 159 -0.79 25.92 -1.15
C GLN A 159 -0.74 26.74 0.14
N GLU A 160 -1.90 26.96 0.78
CA GLU A 160 -1.96 27.70 2.04
C GLU A 160 -1.24 26.98 3.17
N LEU A 161 -1.35 25.65 3.25
CA LEU A 161 -0.54 24.84 4.15
C LEU A 161 0.95 25.09 3.90
N VAL A 162 1.42 24.97 2.66
CA VAL A 162 2.84 25.10 2.29
C VAL A 162 3.40 26.50 2.59
N ARG A 163 2.59 27.55 2.40
CA ARG A 163 2.98 28.93 2.77
C ARG A 163 3.20 29.12 4.27
N ARG A 164 2.52 28.33 5.11
CA ARG A 164 2.63 28.41 6.59
C ARG A 164 3.75 27.54 7.16
N LEU A 165 4.29 26.60 6.37
CA LEU A 165 5.38 25.75 6.81
C LEU A 165 6.70 26.54 6.84
N PRO A 166 7.65 26.17 7.73
CA PRO A 166 8.95 26.82 7.78
C PRO A 166 9.67 26.80 6.43
N GLU A 167 10.40 27.88 6.13
CA GLU A 167 11.12 27.98 4.87
C GLU A 167 12.41 27.15 4.92
N PRO A 168 12.62 26.22 3.97
CA PRO A 168 13.81 25.39 3.96
C PRO A 168 15.05 26.25 3.68
N GLU A 169 16.07 26.16 4.53
CA GLU A 169 17.39 26.74 4.27
C GLU A 169 18.09 25.99 3.14
N ARG A 170 17.82 26.40 1.90
CA ARG A 170 18.49 25.85 0.72
C ARG A 170 19.90 26.41 0.68
N ALA A 171 20.88 25.63 1.16
CA ALA A 171 22.28 25.91 0.84
C ALA A 171 22.39 26.01 -0.70
N ALA A 172 22.99 27.09 -1.20
CA ALA A 172 23.20 27.29 -2.63
C ALA A 172 23.99 26.10 -3.17
N LEU A 173 23.27 25.12 -3.74
CA LEU A 173 23.87 23.97 -4.40
C LEU A 173 24.64 24.51 -5.60
N THR A 174 25.95 24.61 -5.46
CA THR A 174 26.85 24.59 -6.61
C THR A 174 26.74 23.18 -7.18
N VAL A 175 25.77 22.99 -8.06
CA VAL A 175 25.63 21.76 -8.84
C VAL A 175 26.86 21.67 -9.74
N VAL A 176 27.90 20.97 -9.27
CA VAL A 176 28.81 20.29 -10.19
C VAL A 176 27.94 19.23 -10.84
N GLY A 177 27.64 19.45 -12.12
CA GLY A 177 26.71 18.64 -12.88
C GLY A 177 27.23 17.21 -13.07
N ASP A 178 26.98 16.34 -12.11
CA ASP A 178 26.85 14.91 -12.38
C ASP A 178 25.38 14.66 -12.77
N ALA A 179 25.11 14.87 -14.05
CA ALA A 179 23.85 14.53 -14.71
C ALA A 179 23.45 13.04 -14.52
N ASP A 180 24.40 12.21 -14.08
CA ASP A 180 24.24 10.77 -13.88
C ASP A 180 23.45 10.40 -12.62
N ILE A 181 23.48 11.19 -11.55
CA ILE A 181 22.69 10.91 -10.33
C ILE A 181 21.19 11.19 -10.59
N VAL A 182 20.90 12.28 -11.29
CA VAL A 182 19.52 12.63 -11.66
C VAL A 182 18.99 11.67 -12.75
N ALA A 183 19.85 11.11 -13.60
CA ALA A 183 19.47 10.07 -14.56
C ALA A 183 19.25 8.69 -13.90
N ALA A 184 20.05 8.33 -12.90
CA ALA A 184 19.89 7.08 -12.14
C ALA A 184 18.60 7.07 -11.30
N ALA A 185 18.26 8.17 -10.65
CA ALA A 185 16.97 8.30 -9.94
C ALA A 185 15.76 8.34 -10.88
N ARG A 186 15.96 8.72 -12.15
CA ARG A 186 14.94 8.65 -13.22
C ARG A 186 14.78 7.22 -13.78
N ALA A 187 15.83 6.41 -13.78
CA ALA A 187 15.82 5.04 -14.29
C ALA A 187 15.67 4.03 -13.13
N GLY A 188 14.42 3.70 -12.78
CA GLY A 188 14.15 2.69 -11.75
C GLY A 188 14.95 1.40 -11.94
N GLY A 189 15.76 1.08 -10.92
CA GLY A 189 16.44 -0.19 -10.63
C GLY A 189 16.49 -1.25 -11.74
N GLY A 190 17.56 -1.23 -12.53
CA GLY A 190 17.96 -2.33 -13.41
C GLY A 190 19.48 -2.48 -13.40
N ARG A 191 20.02 -3.30 -12.48
CA ARG A 191 21.45 -3.58 -12.43
C ARG A 191 21.78 -4.66 -13.46
N ALA A 192 22.32 -4.27 -14.62
CA ALA A 192 22.94 -5.18 -15.58
C ALA A 192 24.48 -5.07 -15.48
N ALA A 193 25.13 -6.21 -15.66
CA ALA A 193 26.51 -6.49 -15.30
C ALA A 193 27.56 -5.73 -16.12
N SER A 194 28.66 -5.37 -15.44
CA SER A 194 29.86 -4.76 -16.00
C SER A 194 30.73 -5.78 -16.77
N GLY A 195 31.23 -5.36 -17.93
CA GLY A 195 32.38 -5.94 -18.63
C GLY A 195 32.97 -4.89 -19.59
N PRO A 196 34.31 -4.70 -19.67
CA PRO A 196 34.91 -3.57 -20.39
C PRO A 196 35.32 -3.96 -21.82
N ASP A 197 35.25 -3.00 -22.76
CA ASP A 197 36.42 -2.50 -23.51
C ASP A 197 36.04 -1.42 -24.57
N PRO A 198 37.02 -0.62 -25.06
CA PRO A 198 36.82 0.76 -25.52
C PRO A 198 36.90 0.94 -27.06
N GLU A 199 36.79 2.22 -27.47
CA GLU A 199 37.05 2.82 -28.79
C GLU A 199 35.85 3.04 -29.72
N ALA A 200 35.39 4.29 -29.81
CA ALA A 200 35.13 4.94 -31.11
C ALA A 200 35.05 6.48 -30.97
N VAL A 201 35.95 7.11 -31.71
CA VAL A 201 36.14 8.53 -32.02
C VAL A 201 34.90 9.19 -32.67
N GLY A 202 34.60 10.44 -32.27
CA GLY A 202 34.33 11.53 -33.25
C GLY A 202 32.95 12.20 -33.31
N SER A 203 32.89 13.43 -32.78
CA SER A 203 32.08 14.62 -33.23
C SER A 203 30.59 14.71 -32.85
N PRO A 204 29.99 15.92 -32.92
CA PRO A 204 30.31 17.14 -32.19
C PRO A 204 29.11 17.64 -31.33
N VAL A 205 29.41 18.58 -30.45
CA VAL A 205 28.48 19.27 -29.54
C VAL A 205 27.40 20.08 -30.29
N PRO A 206 26.12 20.03 -29.86
CA PRO A 206 25.23 21.18 -29.86
C PRO A 206 24.90 21.56 -28.41
N GLU A 207 25.39 22.72 -27.97
CA GLU A 207 24.60 23.91 -27.65
C GLU A 207 23.26 23.63 -26.92
N ALA A 208 23.29 23.95 -25.62
CA ALA A 208 22.21 24.43 -24.78
C ALA A 208 20.80 23.88 -25.09
N VAL A 209 20.50 22.69 -24.57
CA VAL A 209 19.12 22.27 -24.36
C VAL A 209 18.60 23.04 -23.15
N GLU A 210 17.70 23.99 -23.39
CA GLU A 210 16.84 24.58 -22.38
C GLU A 210 16.28 23.47 -21.48
N LEU A 211 16.38 23.65 -20.15
CA LEU A 211 15.77 22.78 -19.14
C LEU A 211 14.25 22.77 -19.34
N ALA A 212 13.78 21.90 -20.23
CA ALA A 212 12.38 21.64 -20.46
C ALA A 212 11.76 21.13 -19.16
N GLY A 213 10.68 21.78 -18.74
CA GLY A 213 10.02 21.58 -17.45
C GLY A 213 9.77 20.11 -17.11
N VAL A 214 9.98 19.80 -15.83
CA VAL A 214 9.75 18.49 -15.22
C VAL A 214 8.24 18.27 -15.08
N GLY A 215 7.56 18.06 -16.21
CA GLY A 215 6.11 17.91 -16.26
C GLY A 215 5.70 16.45 -16.33
N GLY A 216 5.19 15.90 -15.23
CA GLY A 216 4.41 14.67 -15.28
C GLY A 216 2.99 14.98 -15.79
N ARG A 217 2.39 14.09 -16.61
CA ARG A 217 1.01 14.26 -17.10
C ARG A 217 0.08 13.24 -16.48
N VAL A 218 -1.03 13.71 -15.92
CA VAL A 218 -2.14 12.87 -15.46
C VAL A 218 -3.10 12.64 -16.63
N GLU A 219 -3.24 11.38 -17.05
CA GLU A 219 -4.23 10.96 -18.04
C GLU A 219 -5.40 10.28 -17.31
N GLY A 220 -6.59 10.87 -17.45
CA GLY A 220 -7.77 10.57 -16.65
C GLY A 220 -8.18 9.09 -16.69
N GLY A 221 -8.56 8.58 -15.52
CA GLY A 221 -9.25 7.29 -15.42
C GLY A 221 -10.67 7.43 -15.94
N ALA A 222 -11.06 6.64 -16.93
CA ALA A 222 -12.45 6.55 -17.35
C ALA A 222 -13.33 6.24 -16.12
N ALA A 223 -14.53 6.82 -16.09
CA ALA A 223 -15.48 6.59 -15.02
C ALA A 223 -15.97 5.13 -15.05
N GLU A 224 -15.21 4.29 -14.35
CA GLU A 224 -15.26 2.82 -14.43
C GLU A 224 -16.62 2.24 -14.06
N PHE A 225 -17.42 2.99 -13.30
CA PHE A 225 -18.69 2.54 -12.78
C PHE A 225 -19.87 3.29 -13.38
N ASP A 226 -19.68 4.17 -14.37
CA ASP A 226 -20.77 4.97 -14.95
C ASP A 226 -21.92 4.12 -15.50
N ASP A 227 -21.62 2.96 -16.08
CA ASP A 227 -22.62 2.02 -16.56
C ASP A 227 -23.41 1.33 -15.43
N LEU A 228 -22.80 1.15 -14.26
CA LEU A 228 -23.49 0.62 -13.07
C LEU A 228 -24.25 1.72 -12.32
N LEU A 229 -23.70 2.93 -12.27
CA LEU A 229 -24.21 4.03 -11.45
C LEU A 229 -25.20 4.92 -12.20
N GLY A 230 -25.14 4.98 -13.53
CA GLY A 230 -25.95 5.87 -14.35
C GLY A 230 -27.46 5.61 -14.30
N GLY A 231 -27.87 4.41 -13.84
CA GLY A 231 -29.29 4.08 -13.61
C GLY A 231 -29.86 4.57 -12.27
N TYR A 232 -29.00 5.10 -11.38
CA TYR A 232 -29.39 5.54 -10.04
C TYR A 232 -29.52 7.06 -9.95
N ASP A 233 -30.35 7.53 -9.02
CA ASP A 233 -30.35 8.94 -8.63
C ASP A 233 -29.10 9.26 -7.81
N GLU A 234 -28.79 10.56 -7.67
CA GLU A 234 -27.57 11.03 -7.00
C GLU A 234 -27.48 10.52 -5.55
N ARG A 235 -28.63 10.38 -4.88
CA ARG A 235 -28.69 9.86 -3.52
C ARG A 235 -28.24 8.40 -3.45
N ARG A 236 -28.81 7.51 -4.27
CA ARG A 236 -28.46 6.09 -4.26
C ARG A 236 -27.03 5.86 -4.74
N ARG A 237 -26.58 6.67 -5.71
CA ARG A 237 -25.19 6.69 -6.16
C ARG A 237 -24.24 7.01 -5.00
N ALA A 238 -24.50 8.09 -4.25
CA ALA A 238 -23.72 8.43 -3.06
C ALA A 238 -23.75 7.32 -1.99
N GLU A 239 -24.90 6.67 -1.76
CA GLU A 239 -25.01 5.54 -0.83
C GLU A 239 -24.17 4.31 -1.26
N LEU A 240 -24.10 4.02 -2.56
CA LEU A 240 -23.25 2.95 -3.13
C LEU A 240 -21.77 3.28 -2.98
N VAL A 241 -21.35 4.49 -3.33
CA VAL A 241 -19.96 4.93 -3.22
C VAL A 241 -19.49 4.97 -1.77
N ALA A 242 -20.32 5.46 -0.84
CA ALA A 242 -20.02 5.43 0.58
C ALA A 242 -19.84 4.01 1.12
N ALA A 243 -20.72 3.08 0.73
CA ALA A 243 -20.60 1.67 1.13
C ALA A 243 -19.34 1.02 0.51
N PHE A 244 -19.04 1.29 -0.76
CA PHE A 244 -17.83 0.84 -1.44
C PHE A 244 -16.57 1.30 -0.70
N MET A 245 -16.48 2.59 -0.41
CA MET A 245 -15.36 3.16 0.34
C MET A 245 -15.23 2.54 1.72
N ALA A 246 -16.35 2.37 2.43
CA ALA A 246 -16.37 1.79 3.77
C ALA A 246 -15.87 0.33 3.78
N VAL A 247 -16.41 -0.55 2.94
CA VAL A 247 -16.00 -1.97 2.94
C VAL A 247 -14.57 -2.15 2.42
N GLU A 248 -14.13 -1.32 1.48
CA GLU A 248 -12.76 -1.36 0.96
C GLU A 248 -11.74 -0.81 1.96
N HIS A 249 -12.01 0.27 2.70
CA HIS A 249 -10.95 0.98 3.43
C HIS A 249 -11.08 0.96 4.96
N ALA A 250 -12.21 0.51 5.52
CA ALA A 250 -12.33 0.33 6.95
C ALA A 250 -11.30 -0.68 7.49
N ALA A 251 -10.78 -0.43 8.70
CA ALA A 251 -9.99 -1.43 9.42
C ALA A 251 -10.84 -2.65 9.77
N GLU A 252 -12.03 -2.40 10.32
CA GLU A 252 -12.95 -3.41 10.84
C GLU A 252 -14.15 -3.62 9.89
N PRO A 253 -14.79 -4.81 9.89
CA PRO A 253 -16.07 -5.01 9.23
C PRO A 253 -17.11 -3.98 9.69
N VAL A 254 -17.75 -3.31 8.74
CA VAL A 254 -18.74 -2.26 9.00
C VAL A 254 -20.13 -2.85 9.24
N GLN A 255 -20.91 -2.23 10.12
CA GLN A 255 -22.27 -2.69 10.41
C GLN A 255 -23.20 -2.45 9.22
N GLU A 256 -24.00 -3.45 8.87
CA GLU A 256 -24.97 -3.38 7.76
C GLU A 256 -25.92 -2.19 7.89
N VAL A 257 -26.41 -1.93 9.11
CA VAL A 257 -27.39 -0.88 9.37
C VAL A 257 -26.90 0.54 9.06
N ARG A 258 -25.58 0.76 9.00
CA ARG A 258 -24.98 2.07 8.76
C ARG A 258 -25.04 2.50 7.29
N PHE A 259 -25.18 1.56 6.37
CA PHE A 259 -25.14 1.83 4.93
C PHE A 259 -26.37 1.24 4.24
N ALA A 260 -27.19 2.08 3.60
CA ALA A 260 -28.37 1.64 2.87
C ALA A 260 -28.03 0.61 1.78
N ALA A 261 -26.92 0.82 1.07
CA ALA A 261 -26.44 -0.10 0.04
C ALA A 261 -26.01 -1.47 0.57
N LEU A 262 -25.76 -1.63 1.88
CA LEU A 262 -25.52 -2.95 2.49
C LEU A 262 -26.80 -3.65 2.92
N ARG A 263 -27.84 -2.91 3.31
CA ARG A 263 -29.14 -3.46 3.69
C ARG A 263 -29.96 -3.93 2.49
N ASP A 264 -30.07 -3.06 1.48
CA ASP A 264 -30.88 -3.31 0.29
C ASP A 264 -30.20 -4.38 -0.61
N PRO A 265 -30.86 -5.52 -0.90
CA PRO A 265 -30.28 -6.56 -1.74
C PRO A 265 -29.90 -6.13 -3.16
N ALA A 266 -30.64 -5.21 -3.79
CA ALA A 266 -30.36 -4.75 -5.15
C ALA A 266 -29.16 -3.80 -5.18
N LEU A 267 -29.08 -2.87 -4.21
CA LEU A 267 -27.89 -2.03 -4.07
C LEU A 267 -26.66 -2.86 -3.67
N ARG A 268 -26.83 -3.85 -2.79
CA ARG A 268 -25.76 -4.76 -2.39
C ARG A 268 -25.23 -5.60 -3.56
N HIS A 269 -26.11 -6.02 -4.47
CA HIS A 269 -25.71 -6.69 -5.70
C HIS A 269 -24.83 -5.78 -6.57
N THR A 270 -25.26 -4.54 -6.80
CA THR A 270 -24.49 -3.54 -7.56
C THR A 270 -23.14 -3.24 -6.90
N LEU A 271 -23.11 -3.09 -5.57
CA LEU A 271 -21.87 -2.95 -4.81
C LEU A 271 -20.93 -4.16 -5.02
N GLY A 272 -21.49 -5.38 -5.08
CA GLY A 272 -20.75 -6.59 -5.41
C GLY A 272 -20.13 -6.54 -6.81
N GLU A 273 -20.84 -6.02 -7.81
CA GLU A 273 -20.32 -5.84 -9.16
C GLU A 273 -19.22 -4.78 -9.23
N MET A 274 -19.37 -3.65 -8.52
CA MET A 274 -18.32 -2.64 -8.39
C MET A 274 -17.04 -3.25 -7.80
N LEU A 275 -17.16 -4.05 -6.73
CA LEU A 275 -16.04 -4.76 -6.10
C LEU A 275 -15.40 -5.78 -7.05
N ALA A 276 -16.21 -6.53 -7.81
CA ALA A 276 -15.72 -7.55 -8.73
C ALA A 276 -14.81 -6.96 -9.83
N ARG A 277 -15.12 -5.76 -10.34
CA ARG A 277 -14.25 -5.04 -11.29
C ARG A 277 -12.86 -4.71 -10.73
N ARG A 278 -12.76 -4.55 -9.41
CA ARG A 278 -11.50 -4.35 -8.67
C ARG A 278 -10.83 -5.65 -8.20
N GLY A 279 -11.35 -6.81 -8.62
CA GLY A 279 -10.88 -8.12 -8.15
C GLY A 279 -11.20 -8.39 -6.68
N ARG A 280 -12.24 -7.72 -6.18
CA ARG A 280 -12.69 -7.80 -4.79
C ARG A 280 -14.02 -8.53 -4.73
N THR A 281 -14.30 -9.12 -3.57
CA THR A 281 -15.59 -9.75 -3.28
C THR A 281 -16.11 -9.27 -1.94
N LEU A 282 -17.44 -9.15 -1.83
CA LEU A 282 -18.10 -8.74 -0.61
C LEU A 282 -18.17 -9.92 0.37
N ILE A 283 -17.74 -9.70 1.61
CA ILE A 283 -17.64 -10.72 2.65
C ILE A 283 -18.54 -10.33 3.82
N GLN A 284 -19.46 -11.23 4.16
CA GLN A 284 -20.34 -11.08 5.30
C GLN A 284 -19.74 -11.74 6.55
N HIS A 285 -19.81 -11.03 7.67
CA HIS A 285 -19.50 -11.50 9.02
C HIS A 285 -20.73 -11.24 9.90
N ARG A 286 -21.71 -12.16 9.89
CA ARG A 286 -23.02 -11.97 10.55
C ARG A 286 -23.74 -10.71 10.02
N ASP A 287 -23.88 -9.68 10.85
CA ASP A 287 -24.51 -8.39 10.55
C ASP A 287 -23.50 -7.32 10.10
N ARG A 288 -22.25 -7.73 9.83
CA ARG A 288 -21.18 -6.85 9.39
C ARG A 288 -20.63 -7.26 8.03
N TRP A 289 -20.07 -6.29 7.33
CA TRP A 289 -19.60 -6.45 5.96
C TRP A 289 -18.19 -5.90 5.80
N THR A 290 -17.39 -6.56 4.99
CA THR A 290 -16.08 -6.07 4.51
C THR A 290 -15.87 -6.59 3.09
N SER A 291 -14.76 -6.22 2.47
CA SER A 291 -14.35 -6.80 1.19
C SER A 291 -13.05 -7.60 1.31
N GLY A 292 -12.91 -8.61 0.47
CA GLY A 292 -11.70 -9.42 0.33
C GLY A 292 -11.26 -9.53 -1.13
N TYR A 293 -10.12 -10.17 -1.37
CA TYR A 293 -9.75 -10.54 -2.74
C TYR A 293 -10.63 -11.70 -3.20
N ASP A 294 -11.10 -11.63 -4.44
CA ASP A 294 -11.73 -12.78 -5.08
C ASP A 294 -10.75 -13.97 -5.15
N ASP A 295 -11.23 -15.18 -4.90
CA ASP A 295 -10.37 -16.37 -4.81
C ASP A 295 -9.68 -16.69 -6.15
N GLY A 296 -10.35 -16.43 -7.28
CA GLY A 296 -9.79 -16.62 -8.62
C GLY A 296 -8.72 -15.58 -8.95
N VAL A 297 -8.93 -14.33 -8.55
CA VAL A 297 -7.93 -13.26 -8.66
C VAL A 297 -6.74 -13.54 -7.77
N ALA A 298 -6.96 -13.89 -6.50
CA ALA A 298 -5.89 -14.24 -5.56
C ALA A 298 -5.06 -15.45 -6.05
N ALA A 299 -5.70 -16.48 -6.60
CA ALA A 299 -5.02 -17.61 -7.21
C ALA A 299 -4.17 -17.20 -8.43
N THR A 300 -4.68 -16.29 -9.25
CA THR A 300 -3.96 -15.77 -10.43
C THR A 300 -2.70 -15.00 -9.99
N ILE A 301 -2.82 -14.14 -8.97
CA ILE A 301 -1.68 -13.41 -8.40
C ILE A 301 -0.64 -14.38 -7.82
N GLY A 302 -1.08 -15.39 -7.06
CA GLY A 302 -0.19 -16.42 -6.52
C GLY A 302 0.55 -17.22 -7.61
N ALA A 303 -0.10 -17.47 -8.76
CA ALA A 303 0.54 -18.12 -9.89
C ALA A 303 1.60 -17.22 -10.58
N LEU A 304 1.33 -15.91 -10.70
CA LEU A 304 2.29 -14.94 -11.24
C LEU A 304 3.55 -14.83 -10.37
N ASP A 305 3.37 -14.87 -9.05
CA ASP A 305 4.48 -14.92 -8.09
C ASP A 305 5.30 -16.20 -8.23
N ALA A 306 4.64 -17.36 -8.24
CA ALA A 306 5.33 -18.65 -8.39
C ALA A 306 6.11 -18.76 -9.71
N ALA A 307 5.64 -18.10 -10.76
CA ALA A 307 6.34 -18.03 -12.05
C ALA A 307 7.53 -17.05 -12.05
N GLY A 308 7.79 -16.32 -10.96
CA GLY A 308 8.83 -15.28 -10.88
C GLY A 308 8.54 -14.07 -11.78
N THR A 309 7.29 -13.92 -12.22
CA THR A 309 6.84 -12.84 -13.12
C THR A 309 6.26 -11.64 -12.37
N ALA A 310 6.13 -11.74 -11.05
CA ALA A 310 5.85 -10.59 -10.19
C ALA A 310 7.07 -9.64 -10.20
N ASP A 311 6.80 -8.34 -10.18
CA ASP A 311 7.83 -7.30 -10.10
C ASP A 311 8.70 -7.55 -8.83
N PRO A 312 10.03 -7.73 -8.97
CA PRO A 312 10.90 -8.07 -7.84
C PRO A 312 10.97 -6.99 -6.76
N VAL A 313 10.56 -5.75 -7.08
CA VAL A 313 10.43 -4.64 -6.12
C VAL A 313 9.02 -4.63 -5.48
N ARG A 314 8.02 -5.15 -6.20
CA ARG A 314 6.59 -5.19 -5.82
C ARG A 314 6.11 -6.63 -5.79
N GLY A 315 6.63 -7.39 -4.84
CA GLY A 315 6.36 -8.81 -4.67
C GLY A 315 5.58 -9.12 -3.40
N PRO A 316 5.11 -10.37 -3.23
CA PRO A 316 4.56 -10.84 -1.97
C PRO A 316 5.60 -10.78 -0.85
N LEU A 317 5.10 -10.96 0.38
CA LEU A 317 5.92 -11.02 1.59
C LEU A 317 7.17 -11.88 1.38
N GLY A 318 8.32 -11.38 1.77
CA GLY A 318 9.58 -12.11 1.73
C GLY A 318 9.54 -13.37 2.60
N VAL A 319 10.49 -14.30 2.39
CA VAL A 319 10.55 -15.56 3.14
C VAL A 319 10.57 -15.32 4.66
N GLY A 320 11.36 -14.35 5.13
CA GLY A 320 11.45 -14.00 6.55
C GLY A 320 10.12 -13.46 7.11
N GLU A 321 9.43 -12.61 6.35
CA GLU A 321 8.12 -12.06 6.74
C GLU A 321 7.06 -13.16 6.80
N ARG A 322 7.04 -14.07 5.83
CA ARG A 322 6.14 -15.24 5.85
C ARG A 322 6.45 -16.15 7.04
N ALA A 323 7.73 -16.40 7.34
CA ALA A 323 8.12 -17.22 8.48
C ALA A 323 7.65 -16.60 9.81
N VAL A 324 7.88 -15.29 10.01
CA VAL A 324 7.43 -14.56 11.20
C VAL A 324 5.91 -14.54 11.31
N LEU A 325 5.20 -14.28 10.20
CA LEU A 325 3.73 -14.32 10.19
C LEU A 325 3.22 -15.71 10.58
N THR A 326 3.80 -16.77 10.02
CA THR A 326 3.45 -18.16 10.36
C THR A 326 3.68 -18.45 11.84
N LEU A 327 4.81 -18.04 12.42
CA LEU A 327 5.07 -18.21 13.86
C LEU A 327 4.00 -17.52 14.70
N VAL A 328 3.66 -16.26 14.40
CA VAL A 328 2.57 -15.57 15.12
C VAL A 328 1.25 -16.31 14.97
N LEU A 329 0.91 -16.79 13.78
CA LEU A 329 -0.34 -17.54 13.56
C LEU A 329 -0.35 -18.88 14.30
N VAL A 330 0.78 -19.59 14.39
CA VAL A 330 0.87 -20.84 15.15
C VAL A 330 0.59 -20.58 16.63
N HIS A 331 1.27 -19.60 17.23
CA HIS A 331 1.18 -19.35 18.67
C HIS A 331 -0.09 -18.61 19.08
N SER A 332 -0.63 -17.73 18.22
CA SER A 332 -1.85 -16.98 18.53
C SER A 332 -3.13 -17.68 18.06
N VAL A 333 -3.09 -18.50 17.01
CA VAL A 333 -4.31 -19.07 16.41
C VAL A 333 -4.31 -20.60 16.49
N ALA A 334 -3.29 -21.26 15.97
CA ALA A 334 -3.31 -22.72 15.84
C ALA A 334 -3.29 -23.43 17.20
N ILE A 335 -2.38 -23.04 18.11
CA ILE A 335 -2.27 -23.62 19.45
C ILE A 335 -3.54 -23.33 20.28
N PRO A 336 -3.99 -22.06 20.46
CA PRO A 336 -5.21 -21.79 21.22
C PRO A 336 -6.46 -22.47 20.65
N ARG A 337 -6.54 -22.64 19.32
CA ARG A 337 -7.65 -23.37 18.70
C ARG A 337 -7.59 -24.86 19.01
N ALA A 338 -6.41 -25.48 18.96
CA ALA A 338 -6.24 -26.89 19.33
C ALA A 338 -6.57 -27.16 20.81
N GLU A 339 -6.37 -26.16 21.67
CA GLU A 339 -6.73 -26.19 23.09
C GLU A 339 -8.21 -25.83 23.36
N GLY A 340 -8.98 -25.50 22.32
CA GLY A 340 -10.41 -25.12 22.44
C GLY A 340 -10.64 -23.70 22.98
N LEU A 341 -9.60 -22.86 23.05
CA LEU A 341 -9.67 -21.48 23.52
C LEU A 341 -10.12 -20.49 22.44
N LEU A 342 -9.99 -20.87 21.17
CA LEU A 342 -10.37 -20.06 20.02
C LEU A 342 -11.40 -20.79 19.13
N PRO A 343 -12.51 -20.14 18.73
CA PRO A 343 -13.47 -20.75 17.81
C PRO A 343 -12.84 -21.14 16.46
N GLU A 344 -13.40 -22.17 15.83
CA GLU A 344 -12.88 -22.75 14.57
C GLU A 344 -12.75 -21.71 13.44
N ASP A 345 -13.73 -20.81 13.32
CA ASP A 345 -13.77 -19.78 12.26
C ASP A 345 -13.18 -18.41 12.68
N SER A 346 -12.71 -18.25 13.92
CA SER A 346 -12.22 -16.96 14.41
C SER A 346 -10.74 -16.76 14.13
N TRP A 347 -10.39 -15.76 13.32
CA TRP A 347 -8.99 -15.34 13.10
C TRP A 347 -8.55 -14.20 14.02
N LEU A 348 -9.47 -13.68 14.83
CA LEU A 348 -9.16 -12.72 15.87
C LEU A 348 -8.80 -13.46 17.14
N SER A 349 -7.50 -13.51 17.43
CA SER A 349 -7.01 -14.14 18.65
C SER A 349 -6.85 -13.13 19.79
N PRO A 350 -7.37 -13.42 20.99
CA PRO A 350 -7.02 -12.69 22.21
C PRO A 350 -5.70 -13.18 22.83
N HIS A 351 -4.98 -14.12 22.20
CA HIS A 351 -3.76 -14.74 22.72
C HIS A 351 -2.53 -14.17 21.98
N PRO A 352 -1.90 -13.10 22.50
CA PRO A 352 -0.74 -12.50 21.86
C PRO A 352 0.48 -13.42 21.91
N THR A 353 1.26 -13.46 20.83
CA THR A 353 2.58 -14.11 20.79
C THR A 353 3.65 -13.12 21.27
N PRO A 354 4.31 -13.36 22.42
CA PRO A 354 5.37 -12.49 22.92
C PRO A 354 6.57 -12.45 21.97
N VAL A 355 7.31 -11.33 21.94
CA VAL A 355 8.49 -11.21 21.05
C VAL A 355 9.61 -12.18 21.46
N GLU A 356 9.74 -12.47 22.74
CA GLU A 356 10.67 -13.44 23.31
C GLU A 356 10.38 -14.85 22.80
N GLU A 357 9.10 -15.19 22.59
CA GLU A 357 8.70 -16.47 22.01
C GLU A 357 9.11 -16.55 20.54
N LEU A 358 8.87 -15.47 19.79
CA LEU A 358 9.33 -15.38 18.39
C LEU A 358 10.85 -15.51 18.28
N ARG A 359 11.60 -14.88 19.20
CA ARG A 359 13.08 -14.96 19.25
C ARG A 359 13.60 -16.36 19.54
N ARG A 360 12.84 -17.19 20.27
CA ARG A 360 13.22 -18.59 20.55
C ARG A 360 13.03 -19.50 19.34
N HIS A 361 12.04 -19.22 18.50
CA HIS A 361 11.64 -20.10 17.41
C HIS A 361 12.09 -19.65 16.02
N THR A 362 12.47 -18.39 15.85
CA THR A 362 12.98 -17.88 14.57
C THR A 362 14.45 -18.21 14.37
N GLN A 363 14.84 -18.42 13.10
CA GLN A 363 16.25 -18.47 12.67
C GLN A 363 16.75 -17.10 12.17
N LEU A 364 15.88 -16.09 12.13
CA LEU A 364 16.24 -14.76 11.66
C LEU A 364 17.08 -14.02 12.71
N PRO A 365 18.08 -13.23 12.28
CA PRO A 365 18.73 -12.26 13.15
C PRO A 365 17.71 -11.29 13.77
N ILE A 366 18.01 -10.77 14.96
CA ILE A 366 17.09 -9.88 15.71
C ILE A 366 16.65 -8.68 14.86
N GLY A 367 17.58 -8.06 14.14
CA GLY A 367 17.27 -6.91 13.27
C GLY A 367 16.30 -7.26 12.12
N GLU A 368 16.43 -8.45 11.54
CA GLU A 368 15.53 -8.93 10.48
C GLU A 368 14.15 -9.29 11.03
N LEU A 369 14.08 -9.93 12.21
CA LEU A 369 12.82 -10.19 12.91
C LEU A 369 12.06 -8.89 13.19
N GLU A 370 12.74 -7.89 13.76
CA GLU A 370 12.13 -6.59 14.06
C GLU A 370 11.70 -5.84 12.79
N SER A 371 12.45 -5.97 11.71
CA SER A 371 12.07 -5.43 10.41
C SER A 371 10.81 -6.12 9.86
N ALA A 372 10.77 -7.46 9.88
CA ALA A 372 9.62 -8.23 9.42
C ALA A 372 8.35 -7.92 10.22
N LEU A 373 8.45 -7.84 11.55
CA LEU A 373 7.33 -7.46 12.43
C LEU A 373 6.80 -6.06 12.09
N ARG A 374 7.69 -5.13 11.77
CA ARG A 374 7.32 -3.77 11.36
C ARG A 374 6.61 -3.78 10.01
N THR A 375 7.15 -4.47 9.00
CA THR A 375 6.51 -4.59 7.68
C THR A 375 5.12 -5.22 7.78
N LEU A 376 4.99 -6.34 8.49
CA LEU A 376 3.73 -7.04 8.67
C LEU A 376 2.68 -6.20 9.41
N ARG A 377 3.11 -5.39 10.39
CA ARG A 377 2.22 -4.41 11.04
C ARG A 377 1.77 -3.31 10.11
N HIS A 378 2.68 -2.75 9.30
CA HIS A 378 2.31 -1.74 8.29
C HIS A 378 1.34 -2.28 7.24
N ALA A 379 1.49 -3.56 6.86
CA ALA A 379 0.56 -4.25 5.98
C ALA A 379 -0.80 -4.56 6.64
N GLY A 380 -0.95 -4.35 7.96
CA GLY A 380 -2.15 -4.71 8.72
C GLY A 380 -2.34 -6.22 8.89
N LEU A 381 -1.31 -7.03 8.62
CA LEU A 381 -1.32 -8.47 8.81
C LEU A 381 -1.06 -8.84 10.27
N LEU A 382 -0.36 -7.99 11.02
CA LEU A 382 -0.20 -8.11 12.46
C LEU A 382 -0.72 -6.88 13.19
N ALA A 383 -1.26 -7.08 14.38
CA ALA A 383 -1.52 -6.04 15.36
C ALA A 383 -0.65 -6.28 16.60
N GLN A 384 -0.21 -5.20 17.24
CA GLN A 384 0.52 -5.28 18.50
C GLN A 384 -0.44 -4.99 19.65
N VAL A 385 -0.58 -5.95 20.56
CA VAL A 385 -1.35 -5.78 21.79
C VAL A 385 -0.37 -5.37 22.88
N LYS A 386 -0.64 -4.22 23.51
CA LYS A 386 0.08 -3.82 24.73
C LYS A 386 -0.61 -4.49 25.90
N ALA A 387 0.07 -5.42 26.56
CA ALA A 387 -0.29 -5.82 27.91
C ALA A 387 0.36 -4.83 28.89
N GLY A 388 -0.32 -4.44 29.96
CA GLY A 388 0.13 -3.39 30.87
C GLY A 388 1.51 -3.63 31.49
N GLU A 389 1.57 -4.39 32.58
CA GLU A 389 2.83 -4.79 33.24
C GLU A 389 3.48 -6.04 32.61
N GLU A 390 2.72 -6.84 31.86
CA GLU A 390 3.23 -7.97 31.11
C GLU A 390 3.85 -7.54 29.76
N ALA A 391 4.81 -8.32 29.26
CA ALA A 391 5.32 -8.14 27.91
C ALA A 391 4.17 -8.33 26.92
N GLY A 392 3.77 -7.25 26.23
CA GLY A 392 2.82 -7.32 25.12
C GLY A 392 3.27 -8.26 24.01
N GLY A 393 2.45 -8.44 22.99
CA GLY A 393 2.77 -9.34 21.89
C GLY A 393 2.02 -9.05 20.61
N TYR A 394 2.13 -9.97 19.66
CA TYR A 394 1.58 -9.85 18.33
C TYR A 394 0.41 -10.80 18.13
N VAL A 395 -0.64 -10.30 17.50
CA VAL A 395 -1.83 -11.06 17.09
C VAL A 395 -2.11 -10.81 15.60
N PRO A 396 -2.96 -11.63 14.95
CA PRO A 396 -3.39 -11.37 13.59
C PRO A 396 -4.04 -9.99 13.48
N GLY A 397 -3.69 -9.25 12.44
CA GLY A 397 -4.19 -7.91 12.18
C GLY A 397 -5.50 -7.88 11.38
N PRO A 398 -6.03 -6.68 11.08
CA PRO A 398 -7.34 -6.52 10.45
C PRO A 398 -7.47 -7.13 9.05
N GLN A 399 -6.37 -7.38 8.33
CA GLN A 399 -6.42 -8.04 7.02
C GLN A 399 -7.05 -9.45 7.08
N PHE A 400 -7.02 -10.11 8.24
CA PHE A 400 -7.62 -11.45 8.41
C PHE A 400 -9.16 -11.43 8.32
N HIS A 401 -9.81 -10.28 8.56
CA HIS A 401 -11.24 -10.12 8.29
C HIS A 401 -11.58 -10.24 6.81
N ARG A 402 -10.61 -9.93 5.94
CA ARG A 402 -10.80 -9.82 4.50
C ARG A 402 -10.54 -11.15 3.78
N LEU A 403 -10.25 -12.22 4.51
CA LEU A 403 -10.15 -13.55 3.94
C LEU A 403 -11.55 -14.08 3.60
N THR A 404 -11.73 -14.58 2.38
CA THR A 404 -12.93 -15.33 1.98
C THR A 404 -13.06 -16.61 2.81
N PRO A 405 -14.26 -17.21 2.92
CA PRO A 405 -14.41 -18.51 3.58
C PRO A 405 -13.50 -19.60 3.00
N ALA A 406 -13.29 -19.61 1.67
CA ALA A 406 -12.41 -20.59 1.04
C ALA A 406 -10.94 -20.35 1.39
N THR A 407 -10.48 -19.10 1.35
CA THR A 407 -9.11 -18.74 1.72
C THR A 407 -8.84 -18.99 3.20
N ARG A 408 -9.78 -18.71 4.11
CA ARG A 408 -9.66 -19.07 5.53
C ARG A 408 -9.48 -20.57 5.73
N ARG A 409 -10.31 -21.39 5.08
CA ARG A 409 -10.19 -22.86 5.17
C ARG A 409 -8.84 -23.34 4.65
N ARG A 410 -8.38 -22.81 3.51
CA ARG A 410 -7.06 -23.14 2.96
C ARG A 410 -5.95 -22.77 3.94
N LEU A 411 -5.97 -21.56 4.49
CA LEU A 411 -4.96 -21.12 5.45
C LEU A 411 -4.99 -21.95 6.74
N GLN A 412 -6.17 -22.36 7.19
CA GLN A 412 -6.32 -23.27 8.34
C GLN A 412 -5.66 -24.63 8.07
N GLU A 413 -5.86 -25.20 6.88
CA GLU A 413 -5.17 -26.42 6.47
C GLU A 413 -3.64 -26.24 6.49
N GLU A 414 -3.12 -25.13 5.94
CA GLU A 414 -1.68 -24.85 5.98
C GLU A 414 -1.15 -24.74 7.42
N LEU A 415 -1.91 -24.11 8.32
CA LEU A 415 -1.51 -24.01 9.73
C LEU A 415 -1.51 -25.37 10.44
N ILE A 416 -2.47 -26.25 10.14
CA ILE A 416 -2.47 -27.62 10.66
C ILE A 416 -1.20 -28.35 10.21
N LEU A 417 -0.85 -28.24 8.92
CA LEU A 417 0.36 -28.85 8.36
C LEU A 417 1.63 -28.26 8.98
N ALA A 418 1.66 -26.96 9.24
CA ALA A 418 2.81 -26.28 9.84
C ALA A 418 2.99 -26.60 11.34
N ALA A 419 1.91 -26.59 12.12
CA ALA A 419 1.96 -26.78 13.57
C ALA A 419 2.10 -28.25 13.98
N GLY A 420 1.56 -29.19 13.19
CA GLY A 420 1.53 -30.60 13.53
C GLY A 420 1.51 -31.51 12.30
N PRO A 421 2.60 -31.56 11.50
CA PRO A 421 2.65 -32.30 10.23
C PRO A 421 2.39 -33.81 10.39
N ASN A 422 2.70 -34.37 11.56
CA ASN A 422 2.57 -35.81 11.84
C ASN A 422 1.24 -36.16 12.55
N THR A 423 0.29 -35.23 12.63
CA THR A 423 -1.00 -35.48 13.28
C THR A 423 -1.97 -36.21 12.34
N PRO A 424 -2.95 -36.97 12.85
CA PRO A 424 -4.00 -37.58 12.02
C PRO A 424 -4.78 -36.54 11.20
N LEU A 425 -4.95 -35.34 11.72
CA LEU A 425 -5.60 -34.23 11.02
C LEU A 425 -4.78 -33.76 9.82
N ALA A 426 -3.46 -33.63 9.97
CA ALA A 426 -2.57 -33.31 8.86
C ALA A 426 -2.61 -34.39 7.76
N ALA A 427 -2.59 -35.68 8.15
CA ALA A 427 -2.72 -36.79 7.20
C ALA A 427 -4.05 -36.73 6.42
N ALA A 428 -5.16 -36.40 7.09
CA ALA A 428 -6.46 -36.23 6.45
C ALA A 428 -6.49 -35.05 5.46
N VAL A 429 -5.84 -33.94 5.79
CA VAL A 429 -5.68 -32.79 4.87
C VAL A 429 -4.92 -33.19 3.60
N VAL A 430 -3.78 -33.88 3.75
CA VAL A 430 -2.97 -34.35 2.61
C VAL A 430 -3.74 -35.33 1.72
N ALA A 431 -4.45 -36.29 2.32
CA ALA A 431 -5.26 -37.26 1.59
C ALA A 431 -6.38 -36.57 0.79
N ARG A 432 -7.08 -35.60 1.40
CA ARG A 432 -8.13 -34.82 0.72
C ARG A 432 -7.60 -34.00 -0.45
N ARG A 433 -6.39 -33.42 -0.32
CA ARG A 433 -5.76 -32.65 -1.40
C ARG A 433 -5.32 -33.53 -2.56
N SER A 434 -4.85 -34.75 -2.28
CA SER A 434 -4.40 -35.70 -3.31
C SER A 434 -5.55 -36.31 -4.12
N ALA A 435 -6.78 -36.23 -3.61
CA ALA A 435 -7.99 -36.73 -4.27
C ALA A 435 -8.69 -35.68 -5.16
N ARG A 436 -8.22 -34.42 -5.14
CA ARG A 436 -8.67 -33.34 -6.03
C ARG A 436 -7.70 -33.20 -7.18
#